data_AF-A0A176YYB1-F1
#
_entry.id   AF-A0A176YYB1-F1
#
_cell.length_a   1.000
_cell.length_b   1.000
_cell.length_c   1.000
_cell.angle_alpha   90.00
_cell.angle_beta   90.00
_cell.angle_gamma   90.00
#
_symmetry.space_group_name_H-M   'P 1'
#
loop_
_entity.id
_entity.type
_entity.pdbx_description
1 polymer ?
#
loop_
_entity_poly.entity_id
_entity_poly.type
_entity_poly.pdbx_seq_one_letter_code
_entity_poly.pdbx_strand_id
1 'polypeptide(L)' 'MTCDLCDDCGWVCENHPDRPWDGPRACTCGGAGAPCPHCNVPAEGEPPRMPKGFRVDIDKDGWRH' A
#
# COMPACT_ATOMS: atom_id res chain seq x y z
N MET A 1 12.19 -6.09 -11.98
CA MET A 1 12.98 -6.08 -10.73
C MET A 1 12.01 -6.24 -9.60
N THR A 2 12.24 -7.25 -8.77
CA THR A 2 11.48 -7.50 -7.56
C THR A 2 11.97 -6.57 -6.45
N CYS A 3 11.10 -5.96 -5.67
CA CYS A 3 11.45 -5.13 -4.53
C CYS A 3 11.51 -5.97 -3.25
N ASP A 4 12.72 -6.27 -2.78
CA ASP A 4 12.95 -7.12 -1.60
C ASP A 4 12.44 -6.48 -0.29
N LEU A 5 12.27 -5.16 -0.26
CA LEU A 5 11.74 -4.48 0.94
C LEU A 5 10.26 -4.80 1.17
N CYS A 6 9.47 -4.80 0.11
CA CYS A 6 8.02 -4.98 0.18
C CYS A 6 7.51 -6.28 -0.46
N ASP A 7 8.39 -7.21 -0.86
CA ASP A 7 8.02 -8.44 -1.58
C ASP A 7 7.13 -8.17 -2.81
N ASP A 8 7.41 -7.10 -3.55
CA ASP A 8 6.61 -6.63 -4.68
C ASP A 8 5.14 -6.29 -4.39
N CYS A 9 4.73 -6.27 -3.12
CA CYS A 9 3.38 -5.85 -2.77
C CYS A 9 3.21 -4.33 -2.95
N GLY A 10 4.30 -3.57 -2.85
CA GLY A 10 4.34 -2.12 -3.01
C GLY A 10 4.14 -1.34 -1.71
N TRP A 11 4.01 -2.02 -0.57
CA TRP A 11 3.64 -1.44 0.72
C TRP A 11 4.49 -2.01 1.85
N VAL A 12 4.86 -1.15 2.80
CA VAL A 12 5.59 -1.52 4.02
C VAL A 12 4.72 -1.22 5.24
N CYS A 13 5.02 -1.85 6.38
CA CYS A 13 4.34 -1.52 7.62
C CYS A 13 4.70 -0.09 8.04
N GLU A 14 3.70 0.73 8.38
CA GLU A 14 3.91 2.10 8.85
C GLU A 14 4.77 2.16 10.13
N ASN A 15 4.56 1.21 11.04
CA ASN A 15 5.32 1.12 12.30
C ASN A 15 6.71 0.49 12.12
N HIS A 16 6.91 -0.31 11.07
CA HIS A 16 8.15 -1.03 10.77
C HIS A 16 8.46 -0.91 9.28
N PRO A 17 9.05 0.22 8.83
CA PRO A 17 9.26 0.50 7.40
C PRO A 17 10.20 -0.48 6.69
N ASP A 18 10.92 -1.31 7.45
CA ASP A 18 11.79 -2.39 6.99
C ASP A 18 11.04 -3.71 6.71
N ARG A 19 9.73 -3.77 7.01
CA ARG A 19 8.89 -4.96 6.87
C ARG A 19 7.80 -4.76 5.82
N PRO A 20 7.53 -5.78 4.97
CA PRO A 20 6.35 -5.77 4.11
C PRO A 20 5.07 -5.57 4.91
N TRP A 21 4.11 -4.86 4.33
CA TRP A 21 2.78 -4.74 4.95
C TRP A 21 1.93 -6.01 4.73
N ASP A 22 2.06 -6.61 3.56
CA ASP A 22 1.32 -7.80 3.15
C ASP A 22 2.28 -8.88 2.59
N GLY A 23 1.83 -10.14 2.60
CA GLY A 23 2.59 -11.30 2.13
C GLY A 23 3.19 -12.18 3.23
N PRO A 24 3.96 -13.22 2.86
CA PRO A 24 4.48 -14.22 3.81
C PRO A 24 5.43 -13.67 4.87
N ARG A 25 6.09 -12.54 4.60
CA ARG A 25 6.99 -11.85 5.54
C ARG A 25 6.36 -10.59 6.14
N ALA A 26 5.05 -10.42 5.99
CA ALA A 26 4.33 -9.26 6.48
C ALA A 26 4.59 -9.04 7.98
N CYS A 27 4.63 -7.76 8.37
CA CYS A 27 4.67 -7.40 9.77
C CYS A 27 3.39 -7.84 10.48
N THR A 28 3.52 -8.55 11.60
CA THR A 28 2.37 -9.03 12.38
C THR A 28 1.96 -8.08 13.51
N CYS A 29 2.42 -6.83 13.49
CA CYS A 29 2.14 -5.87 14.57
C CYS A 29 0.75 -5.23 14.51
N GLY A 30 0.00 -5.41 13.42
CA GLY A 30 -1.31 -4.78 13.20
C GLY A 30 -1.25 -3.33 12.75
N GLY A 31 -0.07 -2.80 12.41
CA GLY A 31 0.09 -1.45 11.86
C GLY A 31 -0.49 -1.31 10.44
N ALA A 32 -0.83 -0.08 10.08
CA ALA A 32 -1.31 0.27 8.74
C ALA A 32 -0.21 0.08 7.67
N GLY A 33 -0.62 0.10 6.40
CA GLY A 33 0.28 0.04 5.26
C GLY A 33 0.68 1.44 4.80
N ALA A 34 1.97 1.64 4.57
CA ALA A 34 2.54 2.84 3.96
C ALA A 34 3.16 2.51 2.59
N PRO A 35 3.19 3.45 1.63
CA PRO A 35 3.82 3.21 0.33
C PRO A 35 5.30 2.85 0.48
N CYS A 36 5.76 1.83 -0.25
CA CYS A 36 7.15 1.43 -0.23
C CYS A 36 8.06 2.57 -0.75
N PRO A 37 9.03 3.05 0.04
CA PRO A 37 9.89 4.17 -0.35
C PRO A 37 10.88 3.82 -1.47
N HIS A 38 11.01 2.55 -1.86
CA HIS A 38 11.91 2.12 -2.94
C HIS A 38 11.20 1.96 -4.28
N CYS A 39 9.93 1.54 -4.30
CA CYS A 39 9.24 1.16 -5.54
C CYS A 39 7.83 1.73 -5.69
N ASN A 40 7.31 2.39 -4.66
CA ASN A 40 5.96 2.96 -4.64
C ASN A 40 5.99 4.39 -4.10
N VAL A 41 6.88 5.22 -4.65
CA VAL A 41 6.98 6.66 -4.31
C VAL A 41 6.19 7.45 -5.34
N PRO A 42 4.99 7.95 -5.01
CA PRO A 42 4.24 8.80 -5.94
C PRO A 42 4.90 10.17 -6.09
N ALA A 43 4.70 10.81 -7.25
CA ALA A 43 5.04 12.22 -7.41
C ALA A 43 4.11 13.12 -6.57
N GLU A 44 4.50 14.37 -6.35
CA GLU A 44 3.68 15.32 -5.62
C GLU A 44 2.30 15.48 -6.30
N GLY A 45 1.23 15.22 -5.53
CA GLY A 45 -0.15 15.26 -6.02
C GLY A 45 -0.65 13.96 -6.68
N GLU A 46 0.19 12.93 -6.83
CA GLU A 46 -0.23 11.63 -7.34
C GLU A 46 -0.52 10.63 -6.21
N PRO A 47 -1.51 9.74 -6.37
CA PRO A 47 -1.74 8.66 -5.41
C PRO A 47 -0.67 7.56 -5.56
N PRO A 48 -0.26 6.89 -4.46
CA PRO A 48 0.59 5.70 -4.55
C PRO A 48 -0.14 4.58 -5.30
N ARG A 49 0.63 3.63 -5.85
CA ARG A 49 0.07 2.42 -6.48
C ARG A 49 -0.74 1.64 -5.45
N MET A 50 -2.01 1.40 -5.76
CA MET A 50 -2.90 0.64 -4.89
C MET A 50 -2.47 -0.83 -4.74
N PRO A 51 -2.69 -1.45 -3.56
CA PRO A 51 -2.43 -2.86 -3.36
C PRO A 51 -3.23 -3.70 -4.36
N LYS A 52 -2.67 -4.85 -4.77
CA LYS A 52 -3.39 -5.79 -5.64
C LYS A 52 -4.66 -6.27 -4.93
N GLY A 53 -5.81 -6.11 -5.59
CA GLY A 53 -7.11 -6.51 -5.04
C GLY A 53 -7.86 -5.41 -4.28
N PHE A 54 -7.25 -4.25 -4.06
CA PHE A 54 -7.95 -3.08 -3.53
C PHE A 54 -8.89 -2.52 -4.59
N ARG A 55 -10.19 -2.75 -4.42
CA ARG A 55 -11.25 -2.12 -5.22
C ARG A 55 -11.80 -0.95 -4.42
N VAL A 56 -11.58 0.27 -4.91
CA VAL A 56 -12.40 1.42 -4.52
C VAL A 56 -13.68 1.34 -5.33
N ASP A 57 -14.73 0.79 -4.72
CA ASP A 57 -16.09 1.06 -5.19
C ASP A 57 -16.38 2.52 -4.85
N ILE A 58 -15.97 3.42 -5.74
CA ILE A 58 -16.45 4.80 -5.73
C ILE A 58 -17.90 4.68 -6.18
N ASP A 59 -18.81 4.59 -5.21
CA ASP A 59 -20.23 4.70 -5.46
C ASP A 59 -20.47 6.05 -6.14
N LYS A 60 -20.81 5.98 -7.44
CA LYS A 60 -21.05 7.16 -8.27
C LYS A 60 -22.49 7.66 -8.13
N ASP A 61 -23.30 7.03 -7.29
CA ASP A 61 -24.68 7.43 -7.06
C ASP A 61 -24.71 8.45 -5.93
N GLY A 62 -24.59 9.72 -6.35
CA GLY A 62 -24.57 10.88 -5.49
C GLY A 62 -25.61 10.84 -4.38
N TRP A 63 -25.16 11.21 -3.18
CA TRP A 63 -25.97 11.47 -2.00
C TRP A 63 -27.15 12.38 -2.37
N ARG A 64 -28.32 11.77 -2.59
CA ARG A 64 -29.59 12.49 -2.69
C ARG A 64 -30.09 12.68 -1.26
N HIS A 65 -29.86 13.87 -0.73
CA HIS A 65 -30.54 14.40 0.45
C HIS A 65 -32.00 14.73 0.14
#